data_AF-A0AAV3ZRH4-F1
#
_entry.id   AF-A0AAV3ZRH4-F1
#
_cell.length_a   1.000
_cell.length_b   1.000
_cell.length_c   1.000
_cell.angle_alpha   90.00
_cell.angle_beta   90.00
_cell.angle_gamma   90.00
#
_symmetry.space_group_name_H-M   'P 1'
#
loop_
_entity.id
_entity.type
_entity.pdbx_description
1 polymer ?
#
loop_
_entity_poly.entity_id
_entity_poly.type
_entity_poly.pdbx_seq_one_letter_code
_entity_poly.pdbx_strand_id
1 'polypeptide(L)'
;MHSRKATRSFRPVTDEDISLFLYVNMMFRIHKMPALVMYWSKDPLLTASAVADVLSLDRFRQISSYFHLVDSDQFIPRGQPGHDPLFKIRPAIDQVIKSCQTCYSPDVAVSIMS
;
A
#
# COMPACT_ATOMS: atom_id res chain seq x y z
N MET A 1 5.45 -22.35 29.39
CA MET A 1 6.28 -22.46 28.17
C MET A 1 5.40 -22.13 26.97
N HIS A 2 5.47 -20.91 26.43
CA HIS A 2 4.69 -20.51 25.26
C HIS A 2 5.45 -20.97 24.00
N SER A 3 4.88 -21.97 23.32
CA SER A 3 5.41 -22.48 22.05
C SER A 3 5.51 -21.34 21.04
N ARG A 4 6.72 -21.04 20.58
CA ARG A 4 6.95 -20.17 19.43
C ARG A 4 6.37 -20.90 18.21
N LYS A 5 5.21 -20.43 17.71
CA LYS A 5 4.66 -20.87 16.43
C LYS A 5 5.78 -20.82 15.38
N ALA A 6 5.89 -21.88 14.59
CA ALA A 6 6.90 -22.03 13.55
C ALA A 6 7.09 -20.73 12.78
N THR A 7 8.34 -20.31 12.61
CA THR A 7 8.72 -19.14 11.83
C THR A 7 8.07 -19.27 10.47
N ARG A 8 7.09 -18.39 10.20
CA ARG A 8 6.39 -18.32 8.93
C ARG A 8 7.44 -18.20 7.82
N SER A 9 7.48 -19.14 6.88
CA SER A 9 8.55 -19.16 5.88
C SER A 9 8.53 -17.84 5.10
N PHE A 10 9.67 -17.14 5.12
CA PHE A 10 9.84 -15.92 4.36
C PHE A 10 9.90 -16.28 2.88
N ARG A 11 8.99 -15.69 2.09
CA ARG A 11 9.01 -15.73 0.62
C ARG A 11 9.31 -14.31 0.13
N PRO A 12 10.36 -14.12 -0.70
CA PRO A 12 10.63 -12.83 -1.34
C PRO A 12 9.37 -12.27 -2.03
N VAL A 13 9.27 -10.94 -2.07
CA VAL A 13 8.19 -10.22 -2.75
C VAL A 13 8.60 -10.01 -4.20
N THR A 14 7.74 -10.40 -5.15
CA THR A 14 7.94 -10.18 -6.59
C THR A 14 7.16 -8.96 -7.09
N ASP A 15 7.44 -8.51 -8.31
CA ASP A 15 6.68 -7.43 -8.95
C ASP A 15 5.18 -7.77 -9.09
N GLU A 16 4.87 -9.05 -9.30
CA GLU A 16 3.50 -9.57 -9.30
C GLU A 16 2.85 -9.44 -7.92
N ASP A 17 3.56 -9.81 -6.83
CA ASP A 17 3.03 -9.61 -5.46
C ASP A 17 2.69 -8.14 -5.21
N ILE A 18 3.54 -7.20 -5.66
CA ILE A 18 3.28 -5.76 -5.54
C ILE A 18 2.06 -5.35 -6.36
N SER A 19 1.91 -5.85 -7.58
CA SER A 19 0.76 -5.56 -8.44
C SER A 19 -0.55 -6.03 -7.80
N LEU A 20 -0.58 -7.25 -7.28
CA LEU A 20 -1.76 -7.80 -6.57
C LEU A 20 -2.03 -7.06 -5.26
N PHE A 21 -0.98 -6.67 -4.53
CA PHE A 21 -1.09 -5.86 -3.32
C PHE A 21 -1.70 -4.49 -3.61
N LEU A 22 -1.28 -3.81 -4.67
CA LEU A 22 -1.85 -2.53 -5.10
C LEU A 22 -3.30 -2.68 -5.54
N TYR A 23 -3.61 -3.71 -6.33
CA TYR A 23 -4.98 -4.05 -6.72
C TYR A 23 -5.89 -4.21 -5.50
N VAL A 24 -5.47 -5.00 -4.50
CA VAL A 24 -6.25 -5.20 -3.26
C VAL A 24 -6.46 -3.88 -2.50
N ASN A 25 -5.43 -3.02 -2.42
CA ASN A 25 -5.58 -1.70 -1.79
C ASN A 25 -6.57 -0.79 -2.53
N MET A 26 -6.63 -0.86 -3.85
CA MET A 26 -7.64 -0.14 -4.65
C MET A 26 -9.05 -0.68 -4.37
N MET A 27 -9.20 -2.00 -4.28
CA MET A 27 -10.50 -2.63 -3.99
C MET A 27 -11.09 -2.19 -2.66
N PHE A 28 -10.27 -1.91 -1.64
CA PHE A 28 -10.77 -1.37 -0.36
C PHE A 28 -11.43 0.01 -0.50
N ARG A 29 -11.05 0.78 -1.53
CA ARG A 29 -11.64 2.10 -1.80
C ARG A 29 -12.95 1.98 -2.56
N ILE A 30 -13.02 1.04 -3.49
CA ILE A 30 -14.19 0.76 -4.32
C ILE A 30 -15.31 0.11 -3.49
N HIS A 31 -14.97 -0.93 -2.75
CA HIS A 31 -15.91 -1.71 -1.95
C HIS A 31 -15.53 -1.57 -0.49
N LYS A 32 -16.23 -0.73 0.28
CA LYS A 32 -15.89 -0.43 1.68
C LYS A 32 -16.54 -1.43 2.63
N MET A 33 -15.72 -2.14 3.42
CA MET A 33 -16.19 -3.02 4.48
C MET A 33 -15.98 -2.39 5.87
N PRO A 34 -16.82 -2.75 6.88
CA PRO A 34 -16.67 -2.23 8.23
C PRO A 34 -15.31 -2.56 8.87
N ALA A 35 -14.70 -3.69 8.51
CA ALA A 35 -13.38 -4.09 8.96
C ALA A 35 -12.57 -4.77 7.85
N LEU A 36 -11.26 -4.52 7.84
CA LEU A 36 -10.32 -5.06 6.86
C LEU A 36 -10.34 -6.59 6.79
N VAL A 37 -10.48 -7.28 7.92
CA VAL A 37 -10.47 -8.75 7.93
C VAL A 37 -11.71 -9.36 7.27
N MET A 38 -12.78 -8.58 7.11
CA MET A 38 -14.03 -9.07 6.53
C MET A 38 -13.91 -9.37 5.03
N TYR A 39 -13.00 -8.72 4.30
CA TYR A 39 -12.74 -9.07 2.89
C TYR A 39 -12.32 -10.54 2.73
N TRP A 40 -11.75 -11.15 3.78
CA TRP A 40 -11.35 -12.56 3.84
C TRP A 40 -12.23 -13.39 4.78
N SER A 41 -13.47 -12.94 5.03
CA SER A 41 -14.41 -13.71 5.83
C SER A 41 -14.68 -15.07 5.20
N LYS A 42 -14.92 -16.08 6.04
CA LYS A 42 -15.43 -17.38 5.61
C LYS A 42 -16.96 -17.39 5.47
N ASP A 43 -17.62 -16.38 6.02
CA ASP A 43 -19.06 -16.19 5.85
C ASP A 43 -19.34 -15.74 4.40
N PRO A 44 -20.10 -16.50 3.61
CA PRO A 44 -20.44 -16.14 2.24
C PRO A 44 -21.14 -14.78 2.08
N LEU A 45 -21.81 -14.29 3.14
CA LEU A 45 -22.48 -12.99 3.13
C LEU A 45 -21.50 -11.81 3.29
N LEU A 46 -20.30 -12.08 3.79
CA LEU A 46 -19.31 -11.05 4.14
C LEU A 46 -18.02 -11.16 3.32
N THR A 47 -17.76 -12.33 2.73
CA THR A 47 -16.56 -12.55 1.92
C THR A 47 -16.57 -11.68 0.67
N ALA A 48 -15.39 -11.23 0.27
CA ALA A 48 -15.20 -10.51 -0.97
C ALA A 48 -14.23 -11.30 -1.86
N SER A 49 -14.76 -12.19 -2.70
CA SER A 49 -13.97 -13.04 -3.61
C SER A 49 -12.97 -12.26 -4.45
N ALA A 50 -13.36 -11.06 -4.91
CA ALA A 50 -12.47 -10.13 -5.64
C ALA A 50 -11.21 -9.72 -4.85
N VAL A 51 -11.17 -9.93 -3.53
CA VAL A 51 -9.99 -9.72 -2.69
C VAL A 51 -9.43 -11.05 -2.19
N ALA A 52 -10.29 -11.92 -1.64
CA ALA A 52 -9.89 -13.15 -0.97
C ALA A 52 -9.19 -14.15 -1.88
N ASP A 53 -9.62 -14.24 -3.14
CA ASP A 53 -9.07 -15.17 -4.13
C ASP A 53 -7.78 -14.63 -4.77
N VAL A 54 -7.56 -13.31 -4.71
CA VAL A 54 -6.43 -12.63 -5.34
C VAL A 54 -5.18 -12.64 -4.47
N LEU A 55 -5.32 -12.35 -3.17
CA LEU A 55 -4.20 -12.34 -2.24
C LEU A 55 -4.68 -12.77 -0.87
N SER A 56 -4.04 -13.76 -0.25
CA SER A 56 -4.44 -14.19 1.09
C SER A 56 -4.21 -13.10 2.14
N LEU A 57 -5.07 -13.03 3.17
CA LEU A 57 -4.94 -12.09 4.29
C LEU A 57 -3.54 -12.14 4.92
N ASP A 58 -3.02 -13.36 5.04
CA ASP A 58 -1.71 -13.62 5.59
C ASP A 58 -0.62 -13.00 4.72
N ARG A 59 -0.64 -13.20 3.40
CA ARG A 59 0.34 -12.59 2.49
C ARG A 59 0.20 -11.07 2.45
N PHE A 60 -1.03 -10.56 2.40
CA PHE A 60 -1.32 -9.12 2.50
C PHE A 60 -0.69 -8.50 3.76
N ARG A 61 -0.88 -9.12 4.93
CA ARG A 61 -0.28 -8.66 6.20
C ARG A 61 1.23 -8.68 6.17
N GLN A 62 1.84 -9.71 5.59
CA GLN A 62 3.29 -9.83 5.48
C GLN A 62 3.87 -8.72 4.58
N ILE A 63 3.28 -8.49 3.41
CA ILE A 63 3.73 -7.40 2.53
C ILE A 63 3.52 -6.06 3.23
N SER A 64 2.35 -5.84 3.82
CA SER A 64 2.02 -4.60 4.55
C SER A 64 3.01 -4.28 5.66
N SER A 65 3.51 -5.28 6.40
CA SER A 65 4.43 -5.06 7.52
C SER A 65 5.85 -4.67 7.08
N TYR A 66 6.22 -4.92 5.83
CA TYR A 66 7.57 -4.67 5.29
C TYR A 66 7.56 -3.72 4.08
N PHE A 67 6.41 -3.11 3.77
CA PHE A 67 6.31 -2.20 2.62
C PHE A 67 6.95 -0.85 2.94
N HIS A 68 8.15 -0.62 2.40
CA HIS A 68 8.90 0.62 2.52
C HIS A 68 9.33 1.11 1.14
N LEU A 69 9.12 2.40 0.87
CA LEU A 69 9.51 3.04 -0.39
C LEU A 69 10.86 3.74 -0.31
N VAL A 70 11.39 3.89 0.91
CA VAL A 70 12.64 4.57 1.21
C VAL A 70 13.44 3.77 2.21
N ASP A 71 14.75 3.99 2.18
CA ASP A 71 15.65 3.59 3.25
C ASP A 71 15.33 4.40 4.52
N SER A 72 14.99 3.71 5.60
CA SER A 72 14.59 4.35 6.87
C SER A 72 15.77 4.92 7.64
N ASP A 73 16.99 4.48 7.34
CA ASP A 73 18.21 4.99 7.99
C ASP A 73 18.52 6.44 7.60
N GLN A 74 17.90 6.93 6.52
CA GLN A 74 18.01 8.30 6.03
C GLN A 74 16.93 9.23 6.61
N PHE A 75 16.06 8.74 7.50
CA PHE A 75 14.98 9.55 8.08
C PHE A 75 15.50 10.59 9.07
N ILE A 76 15.20 11.86 8.83
CA ILE A 76 15.52 12.98 9.73
C ILE A 76 14.33 13.27 10.67
N PRO A 77 14.52 13.26 12.01
CA PRO A 77 13.45 13.54 12.97
C PRO A 77 12.88 14.97 12.89
N ARG A 78 11.63 15.12 13.34
CA ARG A 78 10.93 16.41 13.41
C ARG A 78 11.70 17.40 14.29
N GLY A 79 11.83 18.64 13.80
CA GLY A 79 12.54 19.71 14.50
C GLY A 79 14.04 19.78 14.20
N GLN A 80 14.58 18.85 13.41
CA GLN A 80 15.95 18.92 12.90
C GLN A 80 15.99 19.55 11.50
N PRO A 81 17.07 20.25 11.13
CA PRO A 81 17.27 20.75 9.77
C PRO A 81 17.18 19.63 8.73
N GLY A 82 16.42 19.86 7.66
CA GLY A 82 16.23 18.86 6.60
C GLY A 82 15.10 17.86 6.84
N HIS A 83 14.33 17.98 7.92
CA HIS A 83 13.15 17.15 8.14
C HIS A 83 12.12 17.31 7.02
N ASP A 84 11.83 16.21 6.31
CA ASP A 84 10.72 16.11 5.35
C ASP A 84 9.55 15.32 5.97
N PRO A 85 8.39 15.94 6.24
CA PRO A 85 7.21 15.24 6.75
C PRO A 85 6.71 14.11 5.85
N LEU A 86 6.99 14.18 4.54
CA LEU A 86 6.56 13.19 3.55
C LEU A 86 7.68 12.20 3.18
N PHE A 87 8.82 12.23 3.86
CA PHE A 87 10.00 11.41 3.55
C PHE A 87 9.66 9.96 3.16
N LYS A 88 8.82 9.30 3.98
CA LYS A 88 8.45 7.88 3.79
C LYS A 88 7.71 7.57 2.49
N ILE A 89 7.04 8.56 1.90
CA ILE A 89 6.22 8.39 0.69
C ILE A 89 6.70 9.26 -0.47
N ARG A 90 7.74 10.08 -0.26
CA ARG A 90 8.28 11.03 -1.24
C ARG A 90 8.54 10.40 -2.60
N PRO A 91 9.22 9.22 -2.72
CA PRO A 91 9.49 8.63 -4.03
C PRO A 91 8.22 8.29 -4.82
N ALA A 92 7.16 7.83 -4.14
CA ALA A 92 5.90 7.52 -4.81
C ALA A 92 5.18 8.79 -5.27
N ILE A 93 5.16 9.85 -4.45
CA ILE A 93 4.56 11.14 -4.83
C ILE A 93 5.27 11.72 -6.04
N ASP A 94 6.61 11.76 -6.01
CA ASP A 94 7.41 12.34 -7.08
C ASP A 94 7.22 11.57 -8.39
N GLN A 95 7.13 10.23 -8.31
CA GLN A 95 6.86 9.40 -9.48
C GLN A 95 5.46 9.63 -10.05
N VAL A 96 4.43 9.82 -9.20
CA VAL A 96 3.07 10.15 -9.65
C VAL A 96 3.04 11.52 -10.32
N ILE A 97 3.65 12.54 -9.70
CA ILE A 97 3.72 13.90 -10.26
C ILE A 97 4.40 13.87 -11.62
N LYS A 98 5.55 13.21 -11.72
CA LYS A 98 6.28 13.05 -12.98
C LYS A 98 5.41 12.40 -14.04
N SER A 99 4.72 11.31 -13.68
CA SER A 99 3.83 10.59 -14.61
C SER A 99 2.68 11.47 -15.10
N CYS A 100 2.03 12.22 -14.20
CA CYS A 100 0.97 13.17 -14.57
C CYS A 100 1.49 14.25 -15.52
N GLN A 101 2.67 14.81 -15.25
CA GLN A 101 3.28 15.84 -16.11
C GLN A 101 3.66 15.31 -17.50
N THR A 102 4.09 14.04 -17.59
CA THR A 102 4.45 13.44 -18.88
C THR A 102 3.25 12.95 -19.69
N CYS A 103 2.20 12.48 -19.02
CA CYS A 103 1.04 11.84 -19.66
C CYS A 103 -0.10 12.81 -19.95
N TYR A 104 -0.07 14.02 -19.39
CA TYR A 104 -1.14 15.00 -19.53
C TYR A 104 -0.58 16.39 -19.81
N SER A 105 -0.97 16.97 -20.95
CA SER A 105 -0.74 18.38 -21.26
C SER A 105 -2.08 19.11 -21.19
N PRO A 106 -2.26 20.10 -20.31
CA PRO A 106 -3.52 20.81 -20.19
C PRO A 106 -3.76 21.74 -21.39
N ASP A 107 -4.95 21.65 -21.99
CA ASP A 107 -5.24 22.38 -23.23
C ASP A 107 -5.68 23.84 -23.04
N VAL A 108 -6.52 24.21 -22.05
CA VAL A 108 -7.16 25.56 -22.09
C VAL A 108 -7.41 26.28 -20.75
N ALA A 109 -7.36 25.65 -19.57
CA ALA A 109 -7.44 26.41 -18.31
C ALA A 109 -6.94 25.58 -17.13
N VAL A 110 -6.07 26.16 -16.31
CA VAL A 110 -5.65 25.58 -15.03
C VAL A 110 -6.37 26.34 -13.92
N SER A 111 -7.12 25.62 -13.09
CA SER A 111 -7.74 26.19 -11.89
C SER A 111 -6.92 25.81 -10.67
N ILE A 112 -6.65 26.78 -9.80
CA ILE A 112 -6.05 26.57 -8.48
C ILE A 112 -7.12 26.92 -7.45
N MET A 113 -7.47 25.96 -6.59
CA MET A 113 -8.37 26.20 -5.46
C MET A 113 -7.52 26.64 -4.27
N SER A 114 -7.75 27.86 -3.78
CA SER A 114 -7.10 28.45 -2.59
C SER A 114 -7.89 28.17 -1.32
#